data_AF-A0A6L8A0E1-F1
#
_entry.id   AF-A0A6L8A0E1-F1
#
_cell.length_a   1.000
_cell.length_b   1.000
_cell.length_c   1.000
_cell.angle_alpha   90.00
_cell.angle_beta   90.00
_cell.angle_gamma   90.00
#
_symmetry.space_group_name_H-M   'P 1'
#
loop_
_entity.id
_entity.type
_entity.pdbx_description
1 polymer ?
#
loop_
_entity_poly.entity_id
_entity_poly.type
_entity_poly.pdbx_seq_one_letter_code
_entity_poly.pdbx_strand_id
1 'polypeptide(L)'
;MLSIGALASASQGASYYERDGYYAKDSEEHREASAWAGRGAEELGLKGPVDPGTFRAVLEGRVPDGSERQLGRRGKDGEILHRPGRDLTFSAPKSVSIAALVGGDGRILEAHDRAVAATLAWIEKHAAETRMKSPDTGQMTRVGNQKIVAGTFRHDTSRNLDPQLHTHAVLANMVQGEDGKWRTMANDGLYAKQKLIGMLYRSELAAGLSKLGYDIEKSHADGRFEIAGVPRKAIAAFSTRRAEIEAAMEARGLGASADNPRLAERAALMTRAAKRDIDRRELRGVWQHQAADLGFDAKGLVAEAVERFAEPGRDRAAEPAPPPGRVGRPEPQLAKGSGKLADAMRQAELPLDGPDRATDCDATASAAPPSPASEAVAWALAHLSEREAVFARTDLLAAALAHAPGAVAIAEAEREVAALEKAGTLHAVDIPGAESSLATERTVAEERETVALWRAGAG
;
A
#
# COMPACT_ATOMS: atom_id res chain seq x y z
N MET A 1 -3.02 2.35 6.08
CA MET A 1 -4.36 1.93 5.60
C MET A 1 -4.77 2.86 4.47
N LEU A 2 -5.52 2.36 3.48
CA LEU A 2 -6.12 3.18 2.42
C LEU A 2 -7.64 3.00 2.42
N SER A 3 -8.38 4.10 2.44
CA SER A 3 -9.82 4.12 2.13
C SER A 3 -10.10 4.97 0.91
N ILE A 4 -11.07 4.55 0.09
CA ILE A 4 -11.50 5.27 -1.11
C ILE A 4 -12.94 5.73 -0.94
N GLY A 5 -13.12 7.03 -0.71
CA GLY A 5 -14.42 7.67 -0.55
C GLY A 5 -14.91 8.34 -1.84
N ALA A 6 -16.21 8.24 -2.11
CA ALA A 6 -16.83 9.04 -3.15
C ALA A 6 -17.08 10.47 -2.65
N LEU A 7 -16.61 11.48 -3.39
CA LEU A 7 -16.98 12.86 -3.13
C LEU A 7 -18.42 13.12 -3.59
N ALA A 8 -19.25 13.62 -2.68
CA ALA A 8 -20.63 14.01 -2.96
C ALA A 8 -20.72 15.37 -3.67
N SER A 9 -19.78 16.29 -3.40
CA SER A 9 -19.74 17.62 -4.00
C SER A 9 -18.33 18.23 -4.00
N ALA A 10 -18.12 19.24 -4.86
CA ALA A 10 -16.89 20.04 -4.84
C ALA A 10 -16.67 20.72 -3.47
N SER A 11 -17.74 21.15 -2.81
CA SER A 11 -17.68 21.72 -1.46
C SER A 11 -17.18 20.71 -0.40
N GLN A 12 -17.54 19.42 -0.53
CA GLN A 12 -16.98 18.39 0.35
C GLN A 12 -15.46 18.25 0.15
N GLY A 13 -14.99 18.28 -1.10
CA GLY A 13 -13.56 18.28 -1.41
C GLY A 13 -12.85 19.52 -0.86
N ALA A 14 -13.41 20.71 -1.11
CA ALA A 14 -12.89 21.97 -0.58
C ALA A 14 -12.86 22.01 0.94
N SER A 15 -13.76 21.27 1.61
CA SER A 15 -13.73 21.16 3.07
C SER A 15 -12.47 20.47 3.60
N TYR A 16 -11.71 19.70 2.80
CA TYR A 16 -10.41 19.16 3.24
C TYR A 16 -9.33 20.23 3.34
N TYR A 17 -9.45 21.29 2.54
CA TYR A 17 -8.69 22.53 2.70
C TYR A 17 -9.18 23.32 3.92
N GLU A 18 -10.49 23.47 4.09
CA GLU A 18 -11.08 24.38 5.08
C GLU A 18 -11.25 23.81 6.51
N ARG A 19 -11.36 22.49 6.69
CA ARG A 19 -11.77 21.86 7.97
C ARG A 19 -10.70 21.78 9.03
N ASP A 20 -9.48 22.17 8.71
CA ASP A 20 -8.49 22.42 9.74
C ASP A 20 -8.42 23.92 10.01
N GLY A 21 -9.37 24.42 10.80
CA GLY A 21 -9.25 25.73 11.48
C GLY A 21 -8.01 25.84 12.37
N TYR A 22 -7.28 24.73 12.55
CA TYR A 22 -5.99 24.62 13.23
C TYR A 22 -4.83 25.29 12.48
N TYR A 23 -4.98 25.47 11.18
CA TYR A 23 -4.11 26.35 10.44
C TYR A 23 -4.83 27.69 10.34
N ALA A 24 -4.17 28.79 10.68
CA ALA A 24 -4.61 30.05 10.11
C ALA A 24 -4.67 29.82 8.59
N LYS A 25 -5.79 30.17 7.94
CA LYS A 25 -6.02 29.89 6.50
C LYS A 25 -4.87 30.38 5.59
N ASP A 26 -3.98 31.22 6.15
CA ASP A 26 -2.79 31.80 5.54
C ASP A 26 -1.45 31.40 6.20
N SER A 27 -1.42 30.42 7.11
CA SER A 27 -0.16 29.95 7.72
C SER A 27 0.68 29.16 6.72
N GLU A 28 1.99 29.41 6.70
CA GLU A 28 2.93 28.71 5.80
C GLU A 28 2.85 27.18 5.96
N GLU A 29 2.72 26.68 7.20
CA GLU A 29 2.57 25.25 7.48
C GLU A 29 1.34 24.61 6.80
N HIS A 30 0.25 25.35 6.60
CA HIS A 30 -0.95 24.85 5.90
C HIS A 30 -0.71 24.70 4.41
N ARG A 31 -0.04 25.72 3.84
CA ARG A 31 0.29 25.74 2.43
C ARG A 31 1.26 24.61 2.12
N GLU A 32 2.23 24.38 3.01
CA GLU A 32 3.16 23.25 2.96
C GLU A 32 2.51 21.88 3.20
N ALA A 33 1.39 21.83 3.94
CA ALA A 33 0.61 20.60 4.14
C ALA A 33 -0.32 20.26 2.96
N SER A 34 -0.36 21.10 1.93
CA SER A 34 -1.10 20.86 0.69
C SER A 34 -0.18 20.80 -0.52
N ALA A 35 -0.45 19.91 -1.47
CA ALA A 35 0.33 19.85 -2.71
C ALA A 35 -0.50 19.30 -3.88
N TRP A 36 -0.20 19.77 -5.08
CA TRP A 36 -0.64 19.11 -6.30
C TRP A 36 0.20 17.87 -6.61
N ALA A 37 -0.44 16.82 -7.13
CA ALA A 37 0.20 15.57 -7.51
C ALA A 37 -0.37 15.00 -8.82
N GLY A 38 0.49 14.30 -9.56
CA GLY A 38 0.19 13.64 -10.83
C GLY A 38 0.71 14.39 -12.05
N ARG A 39 1.06 13.65 -13.11
CA ARG A 39 1.53 14.22 -14.39
C ARG A 39 0.47 15.11 -15.05
N GLY A 40 -0.81 14.88 -14.77
CA GLY A 40 -1.88 15.72 -15.28
C GLY A 40 -1.89 17.09 -14.61
N ALA A 41 -1.56 17.16 -13.31
CA ALA A 41 -1.40 18.42 -12.61
C ALA A 41 -0.17 19.18 -13.15
N GLU A 42 0.94 18.49 -13.39
CA GLU A 42 2.14 19.05 -14.01
C GLU A 42 1.87 19.63 -15.40
N GLU A 43 1.11 18.92 -16.25
CA GLU A 43 0.71 19.37 -17.58
C GLU A 43 -0.10 20.67 -17.53
N LEU A 44 -0.94 20.82 -16.51
CA LEU A 44 -1.74 22.02 -16.27
C LEU A 44 -0.94 23.14 -15.57
N GLY A 45 0.36 22.94 -15.32
CA GLY A 45 1.19 23.88 -14.58
C GLY A 45 0.82 24.03 -13.10
N LEU A 46 0.02 23.10 -12.55
CA LEU A 46 -0.39 23.10 -11.15
C LEU A 46 0.74 22.56 -10.29
N LYS A 47 1.47 23.46 -9.64
CA LYS A 47 2.64 23.14 -8.81
C LYS A 47 2.53 23.78 -7.44
N GLY A 48 3.17 23.14 -6.46
CA GLY A 48 3.22 23.63 -5.08
C GLY A 48 1.87 23.52 -4.35
N PRO A 49 1.62 24.43 -3.39
CA PRO A 49 0.40 24.43 -2.59
C PRO A 49 -0.88 24.49 -3.43
N VAL A 50 -1.93 23.82 -2.94
CA VAL A 50 -3.21 23.77 -3.63
C VAL A 50 -3.95 25.09 -3.47
N ASP A 51 -4.23 25.79 -4.57
CA ASP A 51 -5.11 26.96 -4.56
C ASP A 51 -6.59 26.52 -4.43
N PRO A 52 -7.37 27.01 -3.43
CA PRO A 52 -8.75 26.60 -3.21
C PRO A 52 -9.69 26.87 -4.38
N GLY A 53 -9.50 27.99 -5.08
CA GLY A 53 -10.34 28.39 -6.21
C GLY A 53 -10.15 27.44 -7.39
N THR A 54 -8.88 27.21 -7.75
CA THR A 54 -8.45 26.28 -8.79
C THR A 54 -8.87 24.86 -8.45
N PHE A 55 -8.68 24.43 -7.20
CA PHE A 55 -9.08 23.11 -6.73
C PHE A 55 -10.59 22.89 -6.84
N ARG A 56 -11.40 23.87 -6.44
CA ARG A 56 -12.85 23.82 -6.62
C ARG A 56 -13.22 23.73 -8.10
N ALA A 57 -12.58 24.52 -8.96
CA ALA A 57 -12.84 24.49 -10.40
C ALA A 57 -12.52 23.12 -11.03
N VAL A 58 -11.40 22.51 -10.65
CA VAL A 58 -11.01 21.16 -11.06
C VAL A 58 -12.03 20.12 -10.61
N LEU A 59 -12.52 20.21 -9.38
CA LEU A 59 -13.59 19.33 -8.84
C LEU A 59 -14.96 19.57 -9.47
N GLU A 60 -15.20 20.72 -10.10
CA GLU A 60 -16.38 20.99 -10.92
C GLU A 60 -16.21 20.52 -12.37
N GLY A 61 -15.05 19.92 -12.68
CA GLY A 61 -14.70 19.41 -14.00
C GLY A 61 -14.17 20.47 -14.96
N ARG A 62 -13.87 21.69 -14.50
CA ARG A 62 -13.26 22.73 -15.35
C ARG A 62 -11.78 22.46 -15.50
N VAL A 63 -11.32 22.42 -16.75
CA VAL A 63 -9.90 22.22 -17.09
C VAL A 63 -9.19 23.58 -17.00
N PRO A 64 -8.16 23.74 -16.14
CA PRO A 64 -7.43 24.99 -15.99
C PRO A 64 -6.34 25.15 -17.06
N ASP A 65 -6.70 25.01 -18.34
CA ASP A 65 -5.81 25.14 -19.51
C ASP A 65 -6.15 26.38 -20.38
N GLY A 66 -7.06 27.24 -19.90
CA GLY A 66 -7.54 28.41 -20.63
C GLY A 66 -8.59 28.11 -21.71
N SER A 67 -8.97 26.84 -21.94
CA SER A 67 -9.92 26.44 -22.98
C SER A 67 -11.40 26.58 -22.58
N GLU A 68 -11.68 27.01 -21.34
CA GLU A 68 -13.02 27.02 -20.71
C GLU A 68 -13.75 25.67 -20.75
N ARG A 69 -13.03 24.58 -21.02
CA ARG A 69 -13.59 23.24 -21.13
C ARG A 69 -14.09 22.75 -19.78
N GLN A 70 -15.31 22.23 -19.76
CA GLN A 70 -15.88 21.56 -18.60
C GLN A 70 -16.26 20.11 -18.94
N LEU A 71 -15.70 19.17 -18.18
CA LEU A 71 -15.99 17.74 -18.30
C LEU A 71 -17.30 17.38 -17.61
N GLY A 72 -18.08 16.51 -18.23
CA GLY A 72 -19.28 15.95 -17.62
C GLY A 72 -20.27 15.49 -18.69
N ARG A 73 -21.32 14.79 -18.25
CA ARG A 73 -22.41 14.41 -19.15
C ARG A 73 -23.36 15.60 -19.28
N ARG A 74 -23.75 15.96 -20.51
CA ARG A 74 -24.85 16.90 -20.71
C ARG A 74 -26.16 16.25 -20.27
N GLY A 75 -26.82 16.88 -19.32
CA GLY A 75 -28.15 16.51 -18.84
C GLY A 75 -29.25 16.91 -19.81
N LYS A 76 -30.50 16.77 -19.38
CA LYS A 76 -31.66 16.99 -20.26
C LYS A 76 -31.89 18.48 -20.53
N ASP A 77 -31.48 19.33 -19.61
CA ASP A 77 -31.72 20.78 -19.63
C ASP A 77 -30.45 21.56 -20.01
N GLY A 78 -29.43 20.86 -20.51
CA GLY A 78 -28.14 21.44 -20.90
C GLY A 78 -27.15 21.59 -19.74
N GLU A 79 -27.52 21.17 -18.53
CA GLU A 79 -26.66 21.18 -17.34
C GLU A 79 -25.52 20.15 -17.47
N ILE A 80 -24.34 20.50 -16.99
CA ILE A 80 -23.19 19.59 -16.99
C ILE A 80 -23.20 18.78 -15.69
N LEU A 81 -23.51 17.49 -15.81
CA LEU A 81 -23.46 16.53 -14.70
C LEU A 81 -22.03 15.97 -14.58
N HIS A 82 -21.24 16.60 -13.71
CA HIS A 82 -19.89 16.15 -13.35
C HIS A 82 -19.89 15.49 -11.96
N ARG A 83 -19.13 14.40 -11.81
CA ARG A 83 -18.84 13.82 -10.49
C ARG A 83 -17.47 14.33 -10.06
N PRO A 84 -17.30 14.91 -8.85
CA PRO A 84 -16.06 15.63 -8.51
C PRO A 84 -14.78 14.80 -8.52
N GLY A 85 -14.83 13.57 -8.01
CA GLY A 85 -13.62 12.78 -7.81
C GLY A 85 -13.73 11.75 -6.71
N ARG A 86 -12.58 11.21 -6.32
CA ARG A 86 -12.42 10.21 -5.26
C ARG A 86 -11.42 10.72 -4.23
N ASP A 87 -11.76 10.52 -2.97
CA ASP A 87 -10.87 10.81 -1.85
C ASP A 87 -10.13 9.53 -1.47
N LEU A 88 -8.82 9.51 -1.67
CA LEU A 88 -7.93 8.45 -1.26
C LEU A 88 -7.28 8.86 0.05
N THR A 89 -7.78 8.33 1.16
CA THR A 89 -7.24 8.65 2.49
C THR A 89 -6.15 7.65 2.86
N PHE A 90 -4.90 8.11 2.89
CA PHE A 90 -3.73 7.34 3.32
C PHE A 90 -3.50 7.58 4.81
N SER A 91 -3.77 6.59 5.65
CA SER A 91 -3.54 6.68 7.10
C SER A 91 -2.31 5.89 7.51
N ALA A 92 -1.35 6.54 8.17
CA ALA A 92 -0.19 5.87 8.75
C ALA A 92 -0.59 4.92 9.91
N PRO A 93 0.21 3.88 10.20
CA PRO A 93 0.07 3.11 11.43
C PRO A 93 0.10 4.00 12.68
N LYS A 94 -0.47 3.50 13.78
CA LYS A 94 -0.59 4.31 14.99
C LYS A 94 0.78 4.60 15.60
N SER A 95 1.68 3.62 15.64
CA SER A 95 3.07 3.83 16.10
C SER A 95 3.79 4.93 15.33
N VAL A 96 3.62 4.98 14.01
CA VAL A 96 4.19 6.03 13.14
C VAL A 96 3.61 7.41 13.49
N SER A 97 2.29 7.49 13.71
CA SER A 97 1.65 8.74 14.13
C SER A 97 2.15 9.21 15.50
N ILE A 98 2.38 8.28 16.44
CA ILE A 98 2.94 8.58 17.76
C ILE A 98 4.37 9.09 17.64
N ALA A 99 5.24 8.40 16.90
CA ALA A 99 6.63 8.82 16.70
C ALA A 99 6.72 10.20 16.03
N ALA A 100 5.92 10.45 15.00
CA ALA A 100 5.93 11.72 14.27
C ALA A 100 5.39 12.89 15.11
N LEU A 101 4.24 12.69 15.79
CA LEU A 101 3.48 13.79 16.37
C LEU A 101 3.71 13.98 17.87
N VAL A 102 3.92 12.89 18.61
CA VAL A 102 4.20 12.91 20.06
C VAL A 102 5.70 13.02 20.28
N GLY A 103 6.48 12.19 19.57
CA GLY A 103 7.95 12.25 19.56
C GLY A 103 8.49 13.49 18.83
N GLY A 104 7.75 14.02 17.86
CA GLY A 104 8.07 15.27 17.18
C GLY A 104 9.05 15.13 16.02
N ASP A 105 9.18 13.94 15.41
CA ASP A 105 10.07 13.74 14.27
C ASP A 105 9.44 14.20 12.94
N GLY A 106 9.87 15.37 12.46
CA GLY A 106 9.46 15.91 11.16
C GLY A 106 9.90 15.07 9.96
N ARG A 107 10.96 14.26 10.08
CA ARG A 107 11.47 13.41 9.00
C ARG A 107 10.45 12.32 8.62
N ILE A 108 9.65 11.89 9.58
CA ILE A 108 8.56 10.94 9.35
C ILE A 108 7.45 11.57 8.49
N LEU A 109 7.16 12.87 8.67
CA LEU A 109 6.16 13.57 7.85
C LEU A 109 6.58 13.57 6.37
N GLU A 110 7.86 13.86 6.10
CA GLU A 110 8.39 13.79 4.74
C GLU A 110 8.37 12.35 4.19
N ALA A 111 8.72 11.35 5.00
CA ALA A 111 8.66 9.95 4.58
C ALA A 111 7.24 9.52 4.23
N HIS A 112 6.24 9.99 4.99
CA HIS A 112 4.82 9.82 4.70
C HIS A 112 4.41 10.48 3.40
N ASP A 113 4.79 11.74 3.17
CA ASP A 113 4.48 12.45 1.93
C ASP A 113 5.11 11.76 0.71
N ARG A 114 6.37 11.32 0.82
CA ARG A 114 7.06 10.55 -0.22
C ARG A 114 6.35 9.22 -0.52
N ALA A 115 5.88 8.52 0.51
CA ALA A 115 5.12 7.28 0.35
C ALA A 115 3.77 7.51 -0.36
N VAL A 116 3.07 8.61 -0.03
CA VAL A 116 1.84 9.01 -0.73
C VAL A 116 2.13 9.34 -2.19
N ALA A 117 3.16 10.15 -2.47
CA ALA A 117 3.54 10.53 -3.83
C ALA A 117 3.93 9.33 -4.70
N ALA A 118 4.77 8.42 -4.17
CA ALA A 118 5.15 7.18 -4.86
C ALA A 118 3.93 6.30 -5.16
N THR A 119 2.99 6.20 -4.21
CA THR A 119 1.76 5.44 -4.41
C THR A 119 0.85 6.09 -5.46
N LEU A 120 0.73 7.43 -5.48
CA LEU A 120 -0.04 8.15 -6.50
C LEU A 120 0.57 7.99 -7.90
N ALA A 121 1.90 8.02 -8.02
CA ALA A 121 2.60 7.75 -9.28
C ALA A 121 2.31 6.31 -9.78
N TRP A 122 2.27 5.34 -8.86
CA TRP A 122 1.89 3.98 -9.20
C TRP A 122 0.43 3.89 -9.67
N ILE A 123 -0.50 4.55 -8.98
CA ILE A 123 -1.92 4.62 -9.37
C ILE A 123 -2.06 5.22 -10.78
N GLU A 124 -1.34 6.30 -11.07
CA GLU A 124 -1.36 6.95 -12.38
C GLU A 124 -0.94 6.00 -13.50
N LYS A 125 0.06 5.16 -13.25
CA LYS A 125 0.57 4.21 -14.24
C LYS A 125 -0.33 2.96 -14.40
N HIS A 126 -0.90 2.46 -13.30
CA HIS A 126 -1.50 1.11 -13.26
C HIS A 126 -3.01 1.06 -13.00
N ALA A 127 -3.62 2.15 -12.54
CA ALA A 127 -5.02 2.20 -12.14
C ALA A 127 -5.81 3.38 -12.71
N ALA A 128 -5.13 4.38 -13.31
CA ALA A 128 -5.76 5.49 -13.99
C ALA A 128 -6.20 5.08 -15.40
N GLU A 129 -7.50 4.87 -15.54
CA GLU A 129 -8.13 4.42 -16.78
C GLU A 129 -9.16 5.42 -17.27
N THR A 130 -9.41 5.43 -18.58
CA THR A 130 -10.57 6.11 -19.18
C THR A 130 -11.25 5.18 -20.19
N ARG A 131 -12.51 5.49 -20.53
CA ARG A 131 -13.25 4.74 -21.56
C ARG A 131 -13.10 5.45 -22.89
N MET A 132 -12.65 4.72 -23.91
CA MET A 132 -12.55 5.23 -25.28
C MET A 132 -12.96 4.17 -26.30
N LYS A 133 -13.43 4.65 -27.45
CA LYS A 133 -13.77 3.77 -28.56
C LYS A 133 -12.46 3.28 -29.18
N SER A 134 -12.26 1.97 -29.22
CA SER A 134 -11.10 1.36 -29.88
C SER A 134 -11.12 1.74 -31.36
N PRO A 135 -10.00 2.24 -31.92
CA PRO A 135 -9.90 2.53 -33.35
C PRO A 135 -10.13 1.28 -34.21
N ASP A 136 -9.69 0.12 -33.74
CA ASP A 136 -9.67 -1.13 -34.52
C ASP A 136 -11.02 -1.84 -34.50
N THR A 137 -11.67 -1.93 -33.32
CA THR A 137 -12.91 -2.71 -33.15
C THR A 137 -14.17 -1.84 -33.11
N GLY A 138 -14.02 -0.52 -32.94
CA GLY A 138 -15.14 0.38 -32.73
C GLY A 138 -15.90 0.15 -31.40
N GLN A 139 -15.43 -0.77 -30.55
CA GLN A 139 -16.04 -1.05 -29.25
C GLN A 139 -15.52 -0.10 -28.17
N MET A 140 -16.32 0.13 -27.12
CA MET A 140 -15.86 0.87 -25.96
C MET A 140 -14.90 0.01 -25.15
N THR A 141 -13.65 0.43 -25.07
CA THR A 141 -12.57 -0.21 -24.33
C THR A 141 -12.06 0.69 -23.22
N ARG A 142 -11.40 0.11 -22.22
CA ARG A 142 -10.68 0.88 -21.19
C ARG A 142 -9.23 1.01 -21.62
N VAL A 143 -8.70 2.22 -21.49
CA VAL A 143 -7.29 2.51 -21.78
C VAL A 143 -6.66 3.09 -20.53
N GLY A 144 -5.55 2.47 -20.10
CA GLY A 144 -4.81 2.80 -18.88
C GLY A 144 -3.75 3.89 -19.09
N ASN A 145 -2.82 4.00 -18.14
CA ASN A 145 -1.69 4.94 -18.14
C ASN A 145 -2.11 6.41 -18.35
N GLN A 146 -3.29 6.79 -17.85
CA GLN A 146 -3.79 8.16 -17.99
C GLN A 146 -3.12 9.08 -16.97
N LYS A 147 -2.82 10.32 -17.36
CA LYS A 147 -2.26 11.33 -16.45
C LYS A 147 -3.36 11.82 -15.49
N ILE A 148 -3.10 11.80 -14.18
CA ILE A 148 -4.08 12.18 -13.15
C ILE A 148 -3.85 13.60 -12.62
N VAL A 149 -4.90 14.17 -12.03
CA VAL A 149 -4.84 15.42 -11.25
C VAL A 149 -5.33 15.12 -9.84
N ALA A 150 -4.46 15.31 -8.84
CA ALA A 150 -4.82 15.12 -7.44
C ALA A 150 -4.34 16.30 -6.56
N GLY A 151 -5.15 16.68 -5.58
CA GLY A 151 -4.74 17.56 -4.48
C GLY A 151 -4.54 16.74 -3.21
N THR A 152 -3.38 16.82 -2.58
CA THR A 152 -3.07 16.13 -1.33
C THR A 152 -3.15 17.10 -0.16
N PHE A 153 -3.80 16.69 0.94
CA PHE A 153 -3.96 17.46 2.16
C PHE A 153 -3.56 16.61 3.37
N ARG A 154 -2.46 16.96 4.04
CA ARG A 154 -1.96 16.23 5.22
C ARG A 154 -2.59 16.75 6.51
N HIS A 155 -3.15 15.83 7.29
CA HIS A 155 -3.77 16.04 8.59
C HIS A 155 -3.07 15.19 9.67
N ASP A 156 -3.14 15.62 10.92
CA ASP A 156 -2.40 15.06 12.06
C ASP A 156 -3.28 14.59 13.21
N THR A 157 -4.59 14.85 13.16
CA THR A 157 -5.53 14.56 14.26
C THR A 157 -6.67 13.66 13.83
N SER A 158 -7.03 12.73 14.71
CA SER A 158 -8.27 11.95 14.57
C SER A 158 -9.48 12.81 14.95
N ARG A 159 -10.70 12.28 14.74
CA ARG A 159 -11.93 12.92 15.22
C ARG A 159 -11.98 13.08 16.74
N ASN A 160 -11.33 12.15 17.44
CA ASN A 160 -11.25 12.14 18.89
C ASN A 160 -10.01 12.90 19.39
N LEU A 161 -9.32 13.61 18.48
CA LEU A 161 -8.10 14.36 18.77
C LEU A 161 -6.94 13.47 19.21
N ASP A 162 -6.94 12.20 18.79
CA ASP A 162 -5.77 11.32 18.91
C ASP A 162 -4.72 11.68 17.83
N PRO A 163 -3.42 11.42 18.07
CA PRO A 163 -2.40 11.59 17.04
C PRO A 163 -2.68 10.61 15.89
N GLN A 164 -2.94 11.16 14.70
CA GLN A 164 -3.29 10.38 13.52
C GLN A 164 -2.76 11.06 12.26
N LEU A 165 -1.58 10.67 11.83
CA LEU A 165 -1.01 11.11 10.56
C LEU A 165 -1.76 10.47 9.41
N HIS A 166 -2.36 11.31 8.56
CA HIS A 166 -3.04 10.86 7.35
C HIS A 166 -3.05 11.94 6.27
N THR A 167 -3.17 11.51 5.01
CA THR A 167 -3.31 12.43 3.87
C THR A 167 -4.58 12.09 3.11
N HIS A 168 -5.41 13.12 2.87
CA HIS A 168 -6.48 13.09 1.89
C HIS A 168 -5.91 13.42 0.52
N ALA A 169 -5.73 12.41 -0.33
CA ALA A 169 -5.39 12.62 -1.74
C ALA A 169 -6.68 12.63 -2.56
N VAL A 170 -7.17 13.83 -2.84
CA VAL A 170 -8.37 14.05 -3.62
C VAL A 170 -8.02 13.94 -5.10
N LEU A 171 -8.33 12.79 -5.69
CA LEU A 171 -8.21 12.49 -7.10
C LEU A 171 -9.39 13.08 -7.86
N ALA A 172 -9.14 14.08 -8.71
CA ALA A 172 -10.15 14.67 -9.56
C ALA A 172 -10.67 13.64 -10.57
N ASN A 173 -11.95 13.74 -10.93
CA ASN A 173 -12.53 12.89 -11.95
C ASN A 173 -12.19 13.36 -13.38
N MET A 174 -10.90 13.58 -13.60
CA MET A 174 -10.33 14.21 -14.77
C MET A 174 -8.95 13.61 -15.02
N VAL A 175 -8.78 13.04 -16.21
CA VAL A 175 -7.53 12.44 -16.66
C VAL A 175 -7.21 12.87 -18.08
N GLN A 176 -5.92 12.94 -18.42
CA GLN A 176 -5.46 13.22 -19.77
C GLN A 176 -4.86 11.96 -20.40
N GLY A 177 -5.36 11.62 -21.60
CA GLY A 177 -4.76 10.55 -22.39
C GLY A 177 -3.49 10.99 -23.11
N GLU A 178 -2.77 10.03 -23.69
CA GLU A 178 -1.59 10.30 -24.52
C GLU A 178 -1.90 11.17 -25.75
N ASP A 179 -3.17 11.17 -26.20
CA ASP A 179 -3.67 12.05 -27.25
C ASP A 179 -3.90 13.50 -26.81
N GLY A 180 -3.49 13.87 -25.60
CA GLY A 180 -3.61 15.20 -25.02
C GLY A 180 -5.04 15.59 -24.60
N LYS A 181 -6.04 14.71 -24.80
CA LYS A 181 -7.44 15.03 -24.51
C LYS A 181 -7.81 14.67 -23.08
N TRP A 182 -8.44 15.64 -22.42
CA TRP A 182 -9.06 15.49 -21.10
C TRP A 182 -10.37 14.71 -21.16
N ARG A 183 -10.51 13.73 -20.27
CA ARG A 183 -11.66 12.84 -20.15
C ARG A 183 -11.97 12.54 -18.69
N THR A 184 -13.14 11.94 -18.47
CA THR A 184 -13.54 11.40 -17.17
C THR A 184 -12.80 10.10 -16.86
N MET A 185 -12.42 9.92 -15.59
CA MET A 185 -11.77 8.71 -15.12
C MET A 185 -12.76 7.54 -14.96
N ALA A 186 -12.34 6.34 -15.33
CA ALA A 186 -12.97 5.10 -14.95
C ALA A 186 -12.43 4.64 -13.59
N ASN A 187 -13.32 4.40 -12.62
CA ASN A 187 -12.92 4.07 -11.25
C ASN A 187 -12.75 2.57 -10.99
N ASP A 188 -13.14 1.72 -11.93
CA ASP A 188 -13.19 0.27 -11.75
C ASP A 188 -11.82 -0.31 -11.41
N GLY A 189 -10.79 0.03 -12.19
CA GLY A 189 -9.40 -0.40 -11.92
C GLY A 189 -8.85 0.11 -10.58
N LEU A 190 -9.24 1.32 -10.18
CA LEU A 190 -8.86 1.90 -8.89
C LEU A 190 -9.43 1.09 -7.70
N TYR A 191 -10.72 0.74 -7.74
CA TYR A 191 -11.35 -0.06 -6.68
C TYR A 191 -10.86 -1.51 -6.66
N ALA A 192 -10.66 -2.12 -7.84
CA ALA A 192 -10.12 -3.48 -7.95
C ALA A 192 -8.74 -3.59 -7.27
N LYS A 193 -7.91 -2.55 -7.37
CA LYS A 193 -6.56 -2.49 -6.82
C LYS A 193 -6.47 -1.86 -5.42
N GLN A 194 -7.59 -1.52 -4.77
CA GLN A 194 -7.58 -0.78 -3.48
C GLN A 194 -6.70 -1.44 -2.40
N LYS A 195 -6.78 -2.77 -2.24
CA LYS A 195 -5.97 -3.48 -1.24
C LYS A 195 -4.48 -3.38 -1.54
N LEU A 196 -4.11 -3.61 -2.80
CA LEU A 196 -2.74 -3.49 -3.28
C LEU A 196 -2.21 -2.07 -3.08
N ILE A 197 -2.94 -1.04 -3.49
CA ILE A 197 -2.54 0.36 -3.29
C ILE A 197 -2.29 0.65 -1.80
N GLY A 198 -3.13 0.12 -0.92
CA GLY A 198 -2.92 0.23 0.52
C GLY A 198 -1.65 -0.48 1.02
N MET A 199 -1.25 -1.59 0.40
CA MET A 199 0.00 -2.31 0.70
C MET A 199 1.22 -1.55 0.19
N LEU A 200 1.15 -1.05 -1.04
CA LEU A 200 2.18 -0.22 -1.67
C LEU A 200 2.57 0.96 -0.79
N TYR A 201 1.58 1.74 -0.35
CA TYR A 201 1.79 2.86 0.59
C TYR A 201 2.47 2.41 1.89
N ARG A 202 2.05 1.29 2.48
CA ARG A 202 2.66 0.79 3.72
C ARG A 202 4.10 0.36 3.50
N SER A 203 4.41 -0.30 2.39
CA SER A 203 5.76 -0.76 2.10
C SER A 203 6.71 0.42 1.87
N GLU A 204 6.28 1.43 1.11
CA GLU A 204 7.06 2.66 0.91
C GLU A 204 7.31 3.40 2.22
N LEU A 205 6.27 3.54 3.05
CA LEU A 205 6.41 4.19 4.35
C LEU A 205 7.36 3.41 5.25
N ALA A 206 7.22 2.08 5.34
CA ALA A 206 8.11 1.24 6.12
C ALA A 206 9.57 1.36 5.64
N ALA A 207 9.80 1.29 4.33
CA ALA A 207 11.15 1.40 3.76
C ALA A 207 11.76 2.79 4.01
N GLY A 208 10.93 3.85 3.95
CA GLY A 208 11.33 5.19 4.33
C GLY A 208 11.71 5.30 5.81
N LEU A 209 10.93 4.69 6.70
CA LEU A 209 11.20 4.68 8.15
C LEU A 209 12.47 3.89 8.49
N SER A 210 12.70 2.73 7.87
CA SER A 210 13.95 1.98 8.02
C SER A 210 15.17 2.83 7.65
N LYS A 211 15.07 3.61 6.56
CA LYS A 211 16.13 4.54 6.13
C LYS A 211 16.35 5.70 7.09
N LEU A 212 15.37 6.02 7.95
CA LEU A 212 15.46 7.02 9.01
C LEU A 212 15.95 6.44 10.35
N GLY A 213 16.32 5.16 10.39
CA GLY A 213 16.83 4.50 11.59
C GLY A 213 15.75 3.93 12.49
N TYR A 214 14.51 3.71 12.01
CA TYR A 214 13.49 2.99 12.77
C TYR A 214 13.48 1.51 12.45
N ASP A 215 13.38 0.65 13.47
CA ASP A 215 13.13 -0.78 13.25
C ASP A 215 11.62 -1.02 13.02
N ILE A 216 11.32 -1.94 12.12
CA ILE A 216 9.96 -2.23 11.67
C ILE A 216 9.55 -3.63 12.12
N GLU A 217 8.48 -3.72 12.90
CA GLU A 217 7.89 -4.98 13.33
C GLU A 217 6.64 -5.30 12.50
N LYS A 218 6.66 -6.45 11.81
CA LYS A 218 5.49 -6.95 11.09
C LYS A 218 4.39 -7.34 12.09
N SER A 219 3.24 -6.67 12.02
CA SER A 219 2.11 -6.90 12.93
C SER A 219 1.11 -7.93 12.42
N HIS A 220 1.02 -8.12 11.11
CA HIS A 220 0.11 -9.08 10.48
C HIS A 220 0.72 -9.71 9.21
N ALA A 221 0.21 -10.87 8.81
CA ALA A 221 0.65 -11.58 7.61
C ALA A 221 0.53 -10.75 6.31
N ASP A 222 -0.44 -9.82 6.26
CA ASP A 222 -0.78 -8.96 5.12
C ASP A 222 0.14 -7.72 4.93
N GLY A 223 1.29 -7.69 5.61
CA GLY A 223 2.28 -6.61 5.51
C GLY A 223 1.90 -5.34 6.28
N ARG A 224 0.97 -5.41 7.24
CA ARG A 224 0.86 -4.35 8.26
C ARG A 224 2.05 -4.42 9.22
N PHE A 225 2.47 -3.26 9.70
CA PHE A 225 3.62 -3.10 10.57
C PHE A 225 3.37 -2.03 11.65
N GLU A 226 4.19 -2.06 12.68
CA GLU A 226 4.36 -0.97 13.65
C GLU A 226 5.86 -0.70 13.86
N ILE A 227 6.23 0.47 14.37
CA ILE A 227 7.61 0.81 14.76
C ILE A 227 7.96 0.02 16.04
N ALA A 228 9.10 -0.66 16.03
CA ALA A 228 9.63 -1.35 17.20
C ALA A 228 9.87 -0.36 18.34
N GLY A 229 9.64 -0.79 19.58
CA GLY A 229 9.80 0.07 20.76
C GLY A 229 8.59 0.95 21.10
N VAL A 230 7.57 1.05 20.22
CA VAL A 230 6.28 1.66 20.59
C VAL A 230 5.41 0.63 21.31
N PRO A 231 5.06 0.83 22.60
CA PRO A 231 4.35 -0.19 23.36
C PRO A 231 2.88 -0.29 22.94
N ARG A 232 2.35 -1.53 22.89
CA ARG A 232 0.93 -1.78 22.54
C ARG A 232 -0.07 -1.01 23.39
N LYS A 233 0.24 -0.76 24.67
CA LYS A 233 -0.58 0.07 25.57
C LYS A 233 -0.71 1.52 25.06
N ALA A 234 0.36 2.10 24.52
CA ALA A 234 0.31 3.44 23.94
C ALA A 234 -0.50 3.45 22.64
N ILE A 235 -0.31 2.44 21.78
CA ILE A 235 -1.11 2.28 20.56
C ILE A 235 -2.61 2.20 20.90
N ALA A 236 -3.00 1.39 21.89
CA ALA A 236 -4.38 1.25 22.32
C ALA A 236 -4.94 2.55 22.92
N ALA A 237 -4.17 3.23 23.78
CA ALA A 237 -4.58 4.48 24.42
C ALA A 237 -4.86 5.60 23.39
N PHE A 238 -4.02 5.72 22.36
CA PHE A 238 -4.19 6.70 21.27
C PHE A 238 -5.09 6.20 20.13
N SER A 239 -5.85 5.13 20.34
CA SER A 239 -6.79 4.54 19.35
C SER A 239 -8.24 4.59 19.85
N THR A 240 -8.62 5.67 20.53
CA THR A 240 -9.95 5.81 21.15
C THR A 240 -11.09 5.64 20.14
N ARG A 241 -10.92 6.18 18.93
CA ARG A 241 -11.91 6.07 17.86
C ARG A 241 -12.16 4.62 17.44
N ARG A 242 -11.13 3.79 17.45
CA ARG A 242 -11.24 2.38 17.11
C ARG A 242 -12.00 1.63 18.21
N ALA A 243 -11.69 1.92 19.47
CA ALA A 243 -12.39 1.35 20.62
C ALA A 243 -13.89 1.67 20.61
N GLU A 244 -14.28 2.90 20.27
CA GLU A 244 -15.70 3.27 20.11
C GLU A 244 -16.42 2.47 19.01
N ILE A 245 -15.75 2.26 17.87
CA ILE A 245 -16.32 1.49 16.75
C ILE A 245 -16.50 0.03 17.17
N GLU A 246 -15.50 -0.55 17.83
CA GLU A 246 -15.56 -1.93 18.31
C GLU A 246 -16.64 -2.11 19.37
N ALA A 247 -16.73 -1.21 20.36
CA ALA A 247 -17.80 -1.22 21.35
C ALA A 247 -19.19 -1.08 20.72
N ALA A 248 -19.35 -0.23 19.70
CA ALA A 248 -20.62 -0.08 19.00
C ALA A 248 -20.98 -1.28 18.10
N MET A 249 -19.99 -2.00 17.57
CA MET A 249 -20.19 -3.25 16.83
C MET A 249 -20.60 -4.37 17.77
N GLU A 250 -19.93 -4.49 18.92
CA GLU A 250 -20.21 -5.47 19.97
C GLU A 250 -21.62 -5.25 20.57
N ALA A 251 -21.95 -4.02 20.96
CA ALA A 251 -23.26 -3.66 21.51
C ALA A 251 -24.43 -3.98 20.55
N ARG A 252 -24.15 -4.09 19.25
CA ARG A 252 -25.13 -4.42 18.20
C ARG A 252 -25.04 -5.87 17.73
N GLY A 253 -24.16 -6.68 18.30
CA GLY A 253 -23.96 -8.08 17.91
C GLY A 253 -23.46 -8.26 16.47
N LEU A 254 -22.72 -7.28 15.92
CA LEU A 254 -22.29 -7.27 14.52
C LEU A 254 -20.95 -7.99 14.27
N GLY A 255 -20.46 -8.75 15.25
CA GLY A 255 -19.18 -9.43 15.21
C GLY A 255 -17.98 -8.49 15.25
N ALA A 256 -16.77 -9.04 15.04
CA ALA A 256 -15.55 -8.26 15.03
C ALA A 256 -15.50 -7.30 13.83
N SER A 257 -14.94 -6.12 14.05
CA SER A 257 -14.79 -5.09 13.02
C SER A 257 -13.92 -5.55 11.84
N ALA A 258 -13.02 -6.51 12.05
CA ALA A 258 -12.18 -7.12 11.02
C ALA A 258 -12.98 -8.02 10.06
N ASP A 259 -13.98 -8.73 10.58
CA ASP A 259 -14.78 -9.68 9.82
C ASP A 259 -15.89 -8.97 9.04
N ASN A 260 -16.35 -7.83 9.54
CA ASN A 260 -17.47 -7.08 8.98
C ASN A 260 -17.11 -5.61 8.65
N PRO A 261 -16.21 -5.35 7.70
CA PRO A 261 -15.67 -4.00 7.42
C PRO A 261 -16.74 -2.99 6.98
N ARG A 262 -17.75 -3.41 6.20
CA ARG A 262 -18.86 -2.53 5.78
C ARG A 262 -19.74 -2.09 6.96
N LEU A 263 -19.99 -3.00 7.90
CA LEU A 263 -20.75 -2.69 9.10
C LEU A 263 -19.95 -1.82 10.06
N ALA A 264 -18.64 -2.09 10.18
CA ALA A 264 -17.72 -1.24 10.93
C ALA A 264 -17.68 0.19 10.36
N GLU A 265 -17.67 0.37 9.04
CA GLU A 265 -17.75 1.69 8.39
C GLU A 265 -19.06 2.40 8.74
N ARG A 266 -20.20 1.70 8.68
CA ARG A 266 -21.50 2.27 9.05
C ARG A 266 -21.56 2.62 10.54
N ALA A 267 -21.04 1.76 11.41
CA ALA A 267 -20.91 2.04 12.85
C ALA A 267 -20.01 3.27 13.07
N ALA A 268 -18.96 3.42 12.26
CA ALA A 268 -18.05 4.56 12.32
C ALA A 268 -18.72 5.88 11.88
N LEU A 269 -19.68 5.85 10.97
CA LEU A 269 -20.46 7.02 10.62
C LEU A 269 -21.49 7.39 11.70
N MET A 270 -22.12 6.39 12.33
CA MET A 270 -23.16 6.61 13.34
C MET A 270 -22.62 7.11 14.68
N THR A 271 -21.44 6.66 15.10
CA THR A 271 -20.80 7.06 16.38
C THR A 271 -19.97 8.33 16.26
N ARG A 272 -20.08 9.03 15.13
CA ARG A 272 -19.25 10.18 14.80
C ARG A 272 -19.70 11.42 15.56
N ALA A 273 -18.90 11.88 16.52
CA ALA A 273 -19.06 13.20 17.12
C ALA A 273 -18.65 14.33 16.15
N ALA A 274 -19.16 15.54 16.40
CA ALA A 274 -18.70 16.75 15.73
C ALA A 274 -17.25 17.06 16.11
N LYS A 275 -16.46 17.59 15.16
CA LYS A 275 -15.05 17.95 15.41
C LYS A 275 -15.01 19.17 16.34
N ARG A 276 -14.20 19.11 17.39
CA ARG A 276 -13.92 20.24 18.31
C ARG A 276 -12.60 20.89 17.93
N ASP A 277 -12.56 22.20 17.89
CA ASP A 277 -11.35 22.97 17.60
C ASP A 277 -10.52 23.15 18.88
N ILE A 278 -9.23 22.77 18.84
CA ILE A 278 -8.28 22.83 19.98
C ILE A 278 -6.91 23.20 19.41
N ASP A 279 -6.15 24.07 20.09
CA ASP A 279 -4.81 24.45 19.63
C ASP A 279 -3.84 23.25 19.53
N ARG A 280 -3.06 23.20 18.45
CA ARG A 280 -2.14 22.08 18.17
C ARG A 280 -1.01 21.97 19.18
N ARG A 281 -0.49 23.08 19.69
CA ARG A 281 0.61 23.07 20.67
C ARG A 281 0.11 22.54 21.99
N GLU A 282 -1.08 22.96 22.41
CA GLU A 282 -1.75 22.40 23.58
C GLU A 282 -1.99 20.89 23.42
N LEU A 283 -2.49 20.47 22.26
CA LEU A 283 -2.78 19.07 21.98
C LEU A 283 -1.52 18.18 21.99
N ARG A 284 -0.40 18.66 21.44
CA ARG A 284 0.88 17.96 21.53
C ARG A 284 1.37 17.81 22.98
N GLY A 285 1.20 18.86 23.80
CA GLY A 285 1.50 18.80 25.24
C GLY A 285 0.67 17.73 25.95
N VAL A 286 -0.63 17.66 25.64
CA VAL A 286 -1.53 16.62 26.17
C VAL A 286 -1.06 15.22 25.78
N TRP A 287 -0.72 15.00 24.52
CA TRP A 287 -0.24 13.67 24.08
C TRP A 287 1.09 13.29 24.72
N GLN A 288 2.01 14.23 24.91
CA GLN A 288 3.29 13.97 25.58
C GLN A 288 3.08 13.58 27.03
N HIS A 289 2.18 14.25 27.74
CA HIS A 289 1.80 13.88 29.11
C HIS A 289 1.17 12.48 29.16
N GLN A 290 0.20 12.20 28.28
CA GLN A 290 -0.44 10.89 28.21
C GLN A 290 0.56 9.75 27.90
N ALA A 291 1.53 9.99 27.02
CA ALA A 291 2.58 9.01 26.75
C ALA A 291 3.47 8.78 27.98
N ALA A 292 3.84 9.85 28.70
CA ALA A 292 4.61 9.78 29.93
C ALA A 292 3.88 9.03 31.05
N ASP A 293 2.57 9.26 31.23
CA ASP A 293 1.72 8.53 32.19
C ASP A 293 1.68 7.02 31.90
N LEU A 294 1.77 6.66 30.61
CA LEU A 294 1.88 5.28 30.18
C LEU A 294 3.31 4.72 30.30
N GLY A 295 4.26 5.49 30.82
CA GLY A 295 5.66 5.11 30.96
C GLY A 295 6.34 4.89 29.60
N PHE A 296 5.98 5.68 28.59
CA PHE A 296 6.57 5.62 27.26
C PHE A 296 7.22 6.96 26.89
N ASP A 297 8.54 6.93 26.65
CA ASP A 297 9.29 8.08 26.17
C ASP A 297 9.33 8.11 24.64
N ALA A 298 8.35 8.81 24.04
CA ALA A 298 8.29 8.98 22.60
C ALA A 298 9.46 9.82 22.05
N LYS A 299 10.04 10.73 22.84
CA LYS A 299 11.18 11.56 22.41
C LYS A 299 12.48 10.77 22.44
N GLY A 300 12.66 9.93 23.47
CA GLY A 300 13.77 8.98 23.55
C GLY A 300 13.80 8.04 22.34
N LEU A 301 12.65 7.46 21.95
CA LEU A 301 12.55 6.62 20.74
C LEU A 301 13.02 7.37 19.47
N VAL A 302 12.64 8.64 19.33
CA VAL A 302 13.07 9.46 18.19
C VAL A 302 14.58 9.73 18.26
N ALA A 303 15.11 10.06 19.42
CA ALA A 303 16.54 10.30 19.61
C ALA A 303 17.37 9.06 19.21
N GLU A 304 16.98 7.86 19.66
CA GLU A 304 17.63 6.60 19.28
C GLU A 304 17.59 6.35 17.77
N ALA A 305 16.48 6.71 17.09
CA ALA A 305 16.39 6.59 15.64
C ALA A 305 17.28 7.63 14.92
N VAL A 306 17.38 8.86 15.44
CA VAL A 306 18.30 9.90 14.94
C VAL A 306 19.76 9.44 15.09
N GLU A 307 20.13 8.87 16.23
CA GLU A 307 21.48 8.36 16.47
C GLU A 307 21.82 7.24 15.50
N ARG A 308 20.93 6.25 15.33
CA ARG A 308 21.10 5.17 14.35
C ARG A 308 21.18 5.67 12.91
N PHE A 309 20.46 6.74 12.57
CA PHE A 309 20.54 7.38 11.27
C PHE A 309 21.91 8.04 11.03
N ALA A 310 22.54 8.57 12.09
CA ALA A 310 23.81 9.28 12.02
C ALA A 310 25.03 8.35 11.97
N GLU A 311 24.90 7.09 12.39
CA GLU A 311 25.98 6.09 12.33
C GLU A 311 26.27 5.64 10.88
N PRO A 312 27.47 5.90 10.32
CA PRO A 312 27.84 5.42 9.00
C PRO A 312 28.25 3.94 9.07
N GLY A 313 27.59 3.07 8.29
CA GLY A 313 28.15 1.74 7.98
C GLY A 313 27.32 0.51 8.35
N ARG A 314 26.04 0.63 8.75
CA ARG A 314 25.16 -0.55 8.78
C ARG A 314 24.71 -0.86 7.36
N ASP A 315 25.29 -1.90 6.75
CA ASP A 315 24.72 -2.50 5.56
C ASP A 315 23.24 -2.80 5.81
N ARG A 316 22.39 -2.26 4.94
CA ARG A 316 20.93 -2.14 5.11
C ARG A 316 20.19 -3.47 4.88
N ALA A 317 20.66 -4.55 5.48
CA ALA A 317 19.91 -5.78 5.62
C ALA A 317 19.07 -5.67 6.89
N ALA A 318 17.77 -5.45 6.76
CA ALA A 318 16.85 -5.78 7.84
C ALA A 318 16.99 -7.28 8.09
N GLU A 319 17.58 -7.69 9.21
CA GLU A 319 17.55 -9.10 9.60
C GLU A 319 16.08 -9.53 9.64
N PRO A 320 15.68 -10.57 8.87
CA PRO A 320 14.32 -11.06 8.94
C PRO A 320 14.07 -11.54 10.38
N ALA A 321 12.97 -11.09 10.95
CA ALA A 321 12.53 -11.53 12.27
C ALA A 321 12.56 -13.06 12.34
N PRO A 322 13.04 -13.65 13.45
CA PRO A 322 13.11 -15.10 13.57
C PRO A 322 11.71 -15.71 13.36
N PRO A 323 11.61 -16.87 12.68
CA PRO A 323 10.32 -17.50 12.45
C PRO A 323 9.62 -17.70 13.80
N PRO A 324 8.28 -17.51 13.87
CA PRO A 324 7.55 -17.74 15.10
C PRO A 324 7.86 -19.17 15.57
N GLY A 325 8.49 -19.26 16.74
CA GLY A 325 8.78 -20.53 17.39
C GLY A 325 7.52 -21.38 17.39
N ARG A 326 7.67 -22.63 16.96
CA ARG A 326 6.61 -23.63 17.01
C ARG A 326 5.96 -23.56 18.39
N VAL A 327 4.74 -23.05 18.46
CA VAL A 327 3.90 -23.19 19.65
C VAL A 327 3.84 -24.69 19.91
N GLY A 328 4.44 -25.11 21.02
CA GLY A 328 4.45 -26.49 21.45
C GLY A 328 3.01 -27.01 21.44
N ARG A 329 2.74 -28.01 20.60
CA ARG A 329 1.54 -28.81 20.78
C ARG A 329 1.63 -29.45 22.17
N PRO A 330 0.56 -29.45 22.97
CA PRO A 330 0.57 -30.21 24.22
C PRO A 330 0.78 -31.69 23.89
N GLU A 331 1.74 -32.32 24.56
CA GLU A 331 1.95 -33.76 24.49
C GLU A 331 0.67 -34.50 24.89
N PRO A 332 0.18 -35.47 24.10
CA PRO A 332 -0.84 -36.39 24.58
C PRO A 332 -0.17 -37.41 25.51
N GLN A 333 -0.58 -37.41 26.77
CA GLN A 333 -0.20 -38.42 27.76
C GLN A 333 -0.62 -39.81 27.27
N LEU A 334 0.37 -40.65 26.96
CA LEU A 334 0.16 -42.05 26.62
C LEU A 334 -0.14 -42.85 27.90
N ALA A 335 -1.41 -43.21 28.08
CA ALA A 335 -1.81 -44.27 28.99
C ALA A 335 -1.42 -45.63 28.38
N LYS A 336 -0.82 -46.50 29.21
CA LYS A 336 -0.39 -47.86 28.89
C LYS A 336 -1.58 -48.73 28.48
N GLY A 337 -1.44 -49.53 27.42
CA GLY A 337 -2.40 -50.59 27.10
C GLY A 337 -2.15 -51.33 25.79
N SER A 338 -1.42 -52.45 25.87
CA SER A 338 -1.57 -53.71 25.11
C SER A 338 -2.08 -53.73 23.66
N GLY A 339 -1.34 -54.41 22.78
CA GLY A 339 -1.96 -55.29 21.77
C GLY A 339 -1.36 -55.23 20.36
N LYS A 340 -0.56 -56.26 20.05
CA LYS A 340 -0.06 -56.69 18.73
C LYS A 340 -1.03 -56.46 17.55
N LEU A 341 -0.53 -55.87 16.45
CA LEU A 341 -0.59 -56.43 15.08
C LEU A 341 0.06 -55.46 14.09
N ALA A 342 1.26 -55.75 13.57
CA ALA A 342 1.73 -55.32 12.25
C ALA A 342 3.15 -55.88 11.99
N ASP A 343 3.26 -57.20 11.94
CA ASP A 343 4.30 -57.86 11.14
C ASP A 343 3.65 -58.23 9.81
N ALA A 344 4.00 -57.51 8.74
CA ALA A 344 3.95 -58.02 7.38
C ALA A 344 4.61 -57.03 6.40
N MET A 345 5.74 -57.49 5.85
CA MET A 345 6.25 -57.18 4.51
C MET A 345 7.14 -55.95 4.32
N ARG A 346 8.42 -56.25 4.54
CA ARG A 346 9.66 -55.62 4.08
C ARG A 346 9.91 -55.96 2.59
N GLN A 347 10.77 -55.18 1.94
CA GLN A 347 11.27 -55.20 0.53
C GLN A 347 10.56 -54.17 -0.37
N ALA A 348 11.22 -53.25 -1.06
CA ALA A 348 12.59 -53.21 -1.56
C ALA A 348 13.21 -51.80 -1.49
N GLU A 349 14.52 -51.78 -1.25
CA GLU A 349 15.43 -50.63 -1.34
C GLU A 349 15.70 -50.27 -2.80
N LEU A 350 16.05 -49.00 -3.07
CA LEU A 350 17.07 -48.64 -4.07
C LEU A 350 17.67 -47.25 -3.72
N PRO A 351 18.98 -47.19 -3.40
CA PRO A 351 19.70 -45.97 -3.03
C PRO A 351 20.34 -45.31 -4.25
N LEU A 352 20.46 -43.98 -4.26
CA LEU A 352 21.29 -43.25 -5.22
C LEU A 352 22.07 -42.15 -4.49
N ASP A 353 23.21 -42.54 -3.92
CA ASP A 353 24.37 -41.64 -3.76
C ASP A 353 25.15 -41.61 -5.09
N GLY A 354 25.61 -40.42 -5.50
CA GLY A 354 26.12 -40.13 -6.84
C GLY A 354 27.60 -40.50 -7.09
N PRO A 355 28.22 -39.97 -8.16
CA PRO A 355 29.67 -39.92 -8.27
C PRO A 355 30.21 -38.49 -8.07
N ASP A 356 31.18 -38.39 -7.18
CA ASP A 356 32.16 -37.30 -7.11
C ASP A 356 32.80 -37.05 -8.49
N ARG A 357 32.80 -35.79 -8.93
CA ARG A 357 33.81 -35.24 -9.84
C ARG A 357 34.18 -33.82 -9.42
N ALA A 358 35.34 -33.71 -8.79
CA ALA A 358 36.10 -32.48 -8.69
C ALA A 358 36.84 -32.17 -10.02
N THR A 359 37.29 -30.92 -10.16
CA THR A 359 38.03 -30.25 -11.26
C THR A 359 37.15 -29.81 -12.45
N ASP A 360 37.17 -28.57 -12.95
CA ASP A 360 38.09 -27.45 -12.80
C ASP A 360 37.38 -26.09 -12.85
N CYS A 361 38.10 -25.11 -12.31
CA CYS A 361 37.76 -23.71 -12.15
C CYS A 361 37.68 -22.98 -13.51
N ASP A 362 36.64 -22.17 -13.72
CA ASP A 362 36.84 -20.83 -14.32
C ASP A 362 35.62 -19.91 -14.19
N ALA A 363 35.89 -18.70 -13.69
CA ALA A 363 35.07 -17.48 -13.76
C ALA A 363 33.63 -17.50 -13.18
N THR A 364 33.47 -17.71 -11.87
CA THR A 364 32.29 -17.14 -11.19
C THR A 364 32.52 -15.63 -11.03
N ALA A 365 31.85 -14.85 -11.87
CA ALA A 365 31.57 -13.45 -11.56
C ALA A 365 31.02 -13.41 -10.12
N SER A 366 31.70 -12.68 -9.24
CA SER A 366 31.29 -12.45 -7.86
C SER A 366 29.90 -11.79 -7.88
N ALA A 367 28.84 -12.60 -7.87
CA ALA A 367 27.50 -12.10 -7.68
C ALA A 367 27.44 -11.49 -6.28
N ALA A 368 27.18 -10.19 -6.22
CA ALA A 368 26.87 -9.51 -4.97
C ALA A 368 25.79 -10.31 -4.22
N PRO A 369 25.80 -10.32 -2.87
CA PRO A 369 24.73 -10.97 -2.11
C PRO A 369 23.37 -10.49 -2.61
N PRO A 370 22.36 -11.38 -2.68
CA PRO A 370 21.06 -11.04 -3.23
C PRO A 370 20.49 -9.83 -2.48
N SER A 371 20.02 -8.84 -3.23
CA SER A 371 19.41 -7.67 -2.61
C SER A 371 18.12 -8.06 -1.87
N PRO A 372 17.69 -7.33 -0.83
CA PRO A 372 16.42 -7.60 -0.16
C PRO A 372 15.23 -7.66 -1.12
N ALA A 373 15.26 -6.88 -2.20
CA ALA A 373 14.25 -6.92 -3.25
C ALA A 373 14.28 -8.23 -4.05
N SER A 374 15.48 -8.72 -4.38
CA SER A 374 15.66 -10.01 -5.06
C SER A 374 15.18 -11.17 -4.21
N GLU A 375 15.53 -11.19 -2.92
CA GLU A 375 15.05 -12.21 -1.98
C GLU A 375 13.52 -12.19 -1.83
N ALA A 376 12.93 -11.00 -1.65
CA ALA A 376 11.49 -10.85 -1.50
C ALA A 376 10.71 -11.29 -2.76
N VAL A 377 11.20 -10.94 -3.95
CA VAL A 377 10.59 -11.35 -5.23
C VAL A 377 10.78 -12.84 -5.47
N ALA A 378 11.96 -13.40 -5.19
CA ALA A 378 12.21 -14.83 -5.30
C ALA A 378 11.31 -15.65 -4.37
N TRP A 379 11.14 -15.21 -3.12
CA TRP A 379 10.19 -15.82 -2.19
C TRP A 379 8.75 -15.74 -2.73
N ALA A 380 8.34 -14.59 -3.24
CA ALA A 380 7.00 -14.40 -3.77
C ALA A 380 6.73 -15.28 -5.00
N LEU A 381 7.73 -15.46 -5.86
CA LEU A 381 7.65 -16.37 -6.99
C LEU A 381 7.49 -17.82 -6.56
N ALA A 382 8.31 -18.28 -5.62
CA ALA A 382 8.17 -19.62 -5.07
C ALA A 382 6.78 -19.82 -4.45
N HIS A 383 6.31 -18.84 -3.67
CA HIS A 383 5.02 -18.90 -3.00
C HIS A 383 3.81 -18.96 -3.96
N LEU A 384 3.84 -18.19 -5.06
CA LEU A 384 2.75 -18.17 -6.04
C LEU A 384 2.80 -19.36 -6.99
N SER A 385 4.00 -19.72 -7.48
CA SER A 385 4.19 -20.82 -8.44
C SER A 385 3.95 -22.22 -7.84
N GLU A 386 3.85 -22.35 -6.51
CA GLU A 386 3.36 -23.56 -5.85
C GLU A 386 1.87 -23.81 -6.10
N ARG A 387 1.08 -22.77 -6.38
CA ARG A 387 -0.38 -22.84 -6.44
C ARG A 387 -0.93 -22.55 -7.83
N GLU A 388 -0.22 -21.73 -8.59
CA GLU A 388 -0.70 -21.18 -9.86
C GLU A 388 0.40 -21.27 -10.93
N ALA A 389 0.04 -21.78 -12.10
CA ALA A 389 0.91 -21.81 -13.28
C ALA A 389 1.09 -20.39 -13.88
N VAL A 390 0.04 -19.56 -13.77
CA VAL A 390 0.00 -18.19 -14.23
C VAL A 390 -0.59 -17.32 -13.13
N PHE A 391 0.11 -16.23 -12.80
CA PHE A 391 -0.29 -15.29 -11.76
C PHE A 391 -0.18 -13.85 -12.23
N ALA A 392 -0.96 -12.94 -11.65
CA ALA A 392 -0.90 -11.53 -12.02
C ALA A 392 0.40 -10.88 -11.51
N ARG A 393 0.94 -9.94 -12.29
CA ARG A 393 2.09 -9.12 -11.86
C ARG A 393 1.81 -8.37 -10.55
N THR A 394 0.56 -7.94 -10.37
CA THR A 394 0.06 -7.26 -9.18
C THR A 394 0.09 -8.14 -7.93
N ASP A 395 -0.21 -9.44 -8.07
CA ASP A 395 -0.16 -10.40 -6.98
C ASP A 395 1.29 -10.73 -6.59
N LEU A 396 2.19 -10.84 -7.56
CA LEU A 396 3.62 -11.01 -7.31
C LEU A 396 4.20 -9.85 -6.49
N LEU A 397 3.91 -8.62 -6.90
CA LEU A 397 4.33 -7.42 -6.16
C LEU A 397 3.71 -7.39 -4.75
N ALA A 398 2.42 -7.73 -4.62
CA ALA A 398 1.75 -7.78 -3.33
C ALA A 398 2.42 -8.77 -2.37
N ALA A 399 2.72 -9.98 -2.84
CA ALA A 399 3.36 -11.02 -2.06
C ALA A 399 4.79 -10.62 -1.64
N ALA A 400 5.58 -10.06 -2.55
CA ALA A 400 6.95 -9.62 -2.25
C ALA A 400 6.98 -8.53 -1.18
N LEU A 401 6.15 -7.50 -1.31
CA LEU A 401 6.11 -6.40 -0.34
C LEU A 401 5.51 -6.83 1.01
N ALA A 402 4.58 -7.78 1.02
CA ALA A 402 4.05 -8.35 2.24
C ALA A 402 5.09 -9.21 2.99
N HIS A 403 6.01 -9.86 2.27
CA HIS A 403 7.03 -10.71 2.85
C HIS A 403 8.01 -9.92 3.72
N ALA A 404 8.55 -8.82 3.17
CA ALA A 404 9.61 -8.04 3.79
C ALA A 404 9.22 -6.55 3.98
N PRO A 405 8.27 -6.25 4.89
CA PRO A 405 7.86 -4.87 5.14
C PRO A 405 9.03 -4.06 5.69
N GLY A 406 9.35 -2.94 5.06
CA GLY A 406 10.43 -2.06 5.48
C GLY A 406 11.79 -2.34 4.85
N ALA A 407 11.94 -3.45 4.14
CA ALA A 407 13.18 -3.79 3.43
C ALA A 407 13.12 -3.45 1.93
N VAL A 408 11.91 -3.36 1.35
CA VAL A 408 11.72 -3.22 -0.10
C VAL A 408 10.72 -2.11 -0.42
N ALA A 409 11.16 -1.17 -1.27
CA ALA A 409 10.29 -0.16 -1.89
C ALA A 409 9.62 -0.70 -3.18
N ILE A 410 8.53 -0.08 -3.61
CA ILE A 410 7.77 -0.46 -4.82
C ILE A 410 8.70 -0.44 -6.03
N ALA A 411 9.45 0.64 -6.20
CA ALA A 411 10.33 0.81 -7.35
C ALA A 411 11.45 -0.25 -7.38
N GLU A 412 11.91 -0.74 -6.22
CA GLU A 412 12.90 -1.81 -6.12
C GLU A 412 12.29 -3.15 -6.56
N ALA A 413 11.11 -3.49 -6.04
CA ALA A 413 10.39 -4.68 -6.45
C ALA A 413 10.02 -4.68 -7.95
N GLU A 414 9.57 -3.54 -8.49
CA GLU A 414 9.25 -3.43 -9.92
C GLU A 414 10.46 -3.62 -10.82
N ARG A 415 11.62 -3.08 -10.43
CA ARG A 415 12.88 -3.24 -11.16
C ARG A 415 13.34 -4.69 -11.14
N GLU A 416 13.21 -5.37 -10.01
CA GLU A 416 13.59 -6.77 -9.88
C GLU A 416 12.71 -7.66 -10.77
N VAL A 417 11.38 -7.48 -10.73
CA VAL A 417 10.46 -8.21 -11.63
C VAL A 417 10.82 -7.96 -13.10
N ALA A 418 11.08 -6.71 -13.48
CA ALA A 418 11.47 -6.37 -14.85
C ALA A 418 12.84 -6.97 -15.25
N ALA A 419 13.78 -7.10 -14.31
CA ALA A 419 15.06 -7.76 -14.54
C ALA A 419 14.88 -9.26 -14.79
N LEU A 420 13.99 -9.93 -14.04
CA LEU A 420 13.64 -11.34 -14.25
C LEU A 420 12.92 -11.58 -15.58
N GLU A 421 12.06 -10.66 -16.02
CA GLU A 421 11.46 -10.69 -17.35
C GLU A 421 12.54 -10.58 -18.45
N LYS A 422 13.48 -9.64 -18.29
CA LYS A 422 14.58 -9.46 -19.24
C LYS A 422 15.54 -10.66 -19.27
N ALA A 423 15.73 -11.33 -18.13
CA ALA A 423 16.57 -12.52 -18.02
C ALA A 423 15.89 -13.78 -18.60
N GLY A 424 14.60 -13.73 -18.91
CA GLY A 424 13.83 -14.89 -19.39
C GLY A 424 13.43 -15.87 -18.28
N THR A 425 13.60 -15.51 -17.01
CA THR A 425 13.13 -16.31 -15.87
C THR A 425 11.62 -16.18 -15.68
N LEU A 426 11.06 -15.03 -16.08
CA LEU A 426 9.63 -14.73 -16.11
C LEU A 426 9.19 -14.38 -17.53
N HIS A 427 8.02 -14.87 -17.92
CA HIS A 427 7.41 -14.63 -19.22
C HIS A 427 6.08 -13.94 -19.07
N ALA A 428 5.89 -12.86 -19.83
CA ALA A 428 4.58 -12.25 -19.98
C ALA A 428 3.66 -13.19 -20.77
N VAL A 429 2.49 -13.47 -20.21
CA VAL A 429 1.45 -14.30 -20.83
C VAL A 429 0.29 -13.38 -21.22
N ASP A 430 -0.04 -13.35 -22.50
CA ASP A 430 -1.20 -12.62 -23.00
C ASP A 430 -2.46 -13.49 -22.86
N ILE A 431 -3.25 -13.21 -21.83
CA ILE A 431 -4.55 -13.85 -21.62
C ILE A 431 -5.63 -12.82 -21.91
N PRO A 432 -6.51 -13.05 -22.91
CA PRO A 432 -7.57 -12.12 -23.26
C PRO A 432 -8.44 -11.74 -22.07
N GLY A 433 -8.42 -10.46 -21.71
CA GLY A 433 -9.23 -9.91 -20.60
C GLY A 433 -8.63 -10.08 -19.20
N ALA A 434 -7.44 -10.69 -19.07
CA ALA A 434 -6.69 -10.71 -17.81
C ALA A 434 -5.77 -9.49 -17.70
N GLU A 435 -5.36 -9.17 -16.46
CA GLU A 435 -4.26 -8.22 -16.25
C GLU A 435 -2.94 -8.81 -16.78
N SER A 436 -1.89 -7.98 -16.85
CA SER A 436 -0.52 -8.42 -17.17
C SER A 436 -0.14 -9.63 -16.32
N SER A 437 -0.19 -10.80 -16.95
CA SER A 437 -0.03 -12.10 -16.31
C SER A 437 1.37 -12.62 -16.58
N LEU A 438 1.93 -13.37 -15.62
CA LEU A 438 3.29 -13.87 -15.65
C LEU A 438 3.29 -15.39 -15.43
N ALA A 439 4.21 -16.06 -16.10
CA ALA A 439 4.54 -17.47 -15.86
C ALA A 439 6.05 -17.64 -15.67
N THR A 440 6.45 -18.62 -14.89
CA THR A 440 7.86 -18.96 -14.70
C THR A 440 8.40 -19.73 -15.90
N GLU A 441 9.71 -19.63 -16.18
CA GLU A 441 10.36 -20.45 -17.22
C GLU A 441 10.11 -21.95 -16.99
N ARG A 442 10.12 -22.40 -15.72
CA ARG A 442 9.80 -23.79 -15.37
C ARG A 442 8.42 -24.20 -15.87
N THR A 443 7.40 -23.40 -15.56
CA THR A 443 6.02 -23.68 -15.99
C THR A 443 5.89 -23.68 -17.52
N VAL A 444 6.53 -22.72 -18.19
CA VAL A 444 6.54 -22.67 -19.66
C VAL A 444 7.23 -23.90 -20.26
N ALA A 445 8.30 -24.39 -19.64
CA ALA A 445 9.00 -25.60 -20.06
C ALA A 445 8.14 -26.86 -19.87
N GLU A 446 7.48 -27.02 -18.73
CA GLU A 446 6.57 -28.12 -18.42
C GLU A 446 5.39 -28.19 -19.43
N GLU A 447 4.80 -27.04 -19.77
CA GLU A 447 3.75 -26.96 -20.79
C GLU A 447 4.27 -27.31 -22.19
N ARG A 448 5.46 -26.84 -22.57
CA ARG A 448 6.09 -27.18 -23.85
C ARG A 448 6.38 -28.68 -23.96
N GLU A 449 6.84 -29.30 -22.88
CA GLU A 449 7.05 -30.75 -22.80
C GLU A 449 5.74 -31.51 -22.92
N THR A 450 4.70 -31.10 -22.19
CA THR A 450 3.37 -31.69 -22.26
C THR A 450 2.80 -31.64 -23.68
N VAL A 451 2.90 -30.50 -24.36
CA VAL A 451 2.49 -30.34 -25.76
C VAL A 451 3.33 -31.22 -26.70
N ALA A 452 4.63 -31.36 -26.44
CA ALA A 452 5.50 -32.23 -27.24
C ALA A 452 5.13 -33.71 -27.09
N LEU A 453 4.88 -34.18 -25.87
CA LEU A 453 4.40 -35.54 -25.59
C LEU A 453 3.06 -35.81 -26.27
N TRP A 454 2.14 -34.84 -26.22
CA TRP A 454 0.83 -34.94 -26.86
C TRP A 454 0.96 -35.04 -28.39
N ARG A 455 1.84 -34.21 -29.00
CA ARG A 455 2.14 -34.28 -30.45
C ARG A 455 2.84 -35.58 -30.85
N ALA A 456 3.62 -36.17 -29.95
CA ALA A 456 4.29 -37.45 -30.17
C ALA A 456 3.35 -38.66 -29.96
N GLY A 457 2.09 -38.46 -29.56
CA GLY A 457 1.13 -39.53 -29.28
C GLY A 457 1.44 -40.31 -28.00
N ALA A 458 2.24 -39.74 -27.11
CA ALA A 458 2.70 -40.34 -25.85
C ALA A 458 2.08 -39.68 -24.60
N GLY A 459 1.12 -38.76 -24.79
CA GLY A 459 0.48 -37.96 -23.74
C GLY A 459 -0.93 -38.39 -23.38
#